data_AF-A0A1X1Z087-F1
#
_entry.id   AF-A0A1X1Z087-F1
#
_cell.length_a   1.000
_cell.length_b   1.000
_cell.length_c   1.000
_cell.angle_alpha   90.00
_cell.angle_beta   90.00
_cell.angle_gamma   90.00
#
_symmetry.space_group_name_H-M   'P 1'
#
loop_
_entity.id
_entity.type
_entity.pdbx_description
1 polymer ?
#
loop_
_entity_poly.entity_id
_entity_poly.type
_entity_poly.pdbx_seq_one_letter_code
_entity_poly.pdbx_strand_id
1 'polypeptide(L)'
;MTGDRSDAQLEAHIRALLGALNERVNRDEIIRQRIAALEQPAENDAPALQRYVDDLTAIYTESLGGLYDRIASYGRTICSLTDETEITERVSKMMALAAVESRDIVKLLKSVVNATNRKNLRTVAAVFVAGFTTGLKSVPRQTQLDQLTLDLSAYCLTRFPPPDFC
;
A
#
# COMPACT_ATOMS: atom_id res chain seq x y z
N MET A 1 -28.88 -14.25 -18.77
CA MET A 1 -27.75 -13.56 -19.42
C MET A 1 -27.21 -12.37 -18.63
N THR A 2 -27.89 -11.85 -17.59
CA THR A 2 -27.37 -10.78 -16.72
C THR A 2 -26.43 -11.28 -15.61
N GLY A 3 -26.61 -12.53 -15.15
CA GLY A 3 -25.74 -13.18 -14.16
C GLY A 3 -24.28 -13.29 -14.60
N ASP A 4 -24.03 -13.91 -15.76
CA ASP A 4 -22.66 -14.09 -16.30
C ASP A 4 -21.88 -12.78 -16.47
N ARG A 5 -22.57 -11.69 -16.83
CA ARG A 5 -21.92 -10.38 -17.01
C ARG A 5 -21.56 -9.73 -15.67
N SER A 6 -22.38 -9.91 -14.65
CA SER A 6 -22.11 -9.45 -13.28
C SER A 6 -20.95 -10.23 -12.66
N ASP A 7 -20.94 -11.56 -12.86
CA ASP A 7 -19.89 -12.44 -12.36
C ASP A 7 -18.54 -12.18 -13.05
N ALA A 8 -18.51 -11.98 -14.37
CA ALA A 8 -17.28 -11.60 -15.09
C ALA A 8 -16.72 -10.23 -14.63
N GLN A 9 -17.59 -9.27 -14.32
CA GLN A 9 -17.18 -7.97 -13.77
C GLN A 9 -16.63 -8.12 -12.34
N LEU A 10 -17.31 -8.90 -11.51
CA LEU A 10 -16.87 -9.21 -10.15
C LEU A 10 -15.48 -9.86 -10.15
N GLU A 11 -15.29 -10.89 -10.96
CA GLU A 11 -14.01 -11.57 -11.13
C GLU A 11 -12.89 -10.61 -11.57
N ALA A 12 -13.15 -9.79 -12.60
CA ALA A 12 -12.18 -8.83 -13.10
C ALA A 12 -11.74 -7.82 -12.02
N HIS A 13 -12.68 -7.32 -11.22
CA HIS A 13 -12.36 -6.39 -10.14
C HIS A 13 -11.65 -7.06 -8.97
N ILE A 14 -11.98 -8.30 -8.62
CA ILE A 14 -11.23 -9.04 -7.59
C ILE A 14 -9.80 -9.28 -8.05
N ARG A 15 -9.58 -9.72 -9.31
CA ARG A 15 -8.23 -9.86 -9.88
C ARG A 15 -7.46 -8.54 -9.88
N ALA A 16 -8.11 -7.43 -10.22
CA ALA A 16 -7.50 -6.11 -10.19
C ALA A 16 -7.11 -5.66 -8.76
N LEU A 17 -7.95 -5.97 -7.76
CA LEU A 17 -7.64 -5.71 -6.36
C LEU A 17 -6.45 -6.54 -5.88
N LEU A 18 -6.43 -7.84 -6.16
CA LEU A 18 -5.31 -8.73 -5.84
C LEU A 18 -4.00 -8.27 -6.52
N GLY A 19 -4.10 -7.85 -7.79
CA GLY A 19 -2.97 -7.27 -8.53
C GLY A 19 -2.42 -6.01 -7.86
N ALA A 20 -3.29 -5.09 -7.43
CA ALA A 20 -2.88 -3.89 -6.72
C ALA A 20 -2.26 -4.18 -5.34
N LEU A 21 -2.77 -5.19 -4.61
CA LEU A 21 -2.19 -5.63 -3.35
C LEU A 21 -0.81 -6.28 -3.53
N ASN A 22 -0.61 -7.04 -4.60
CA ASN A 22 0.71 -7.58 -4.94
C ASN A 22 1.69 -6.48 -5.39
N GLU A 23 1.21 -5.52 -6.19
CA GLU A 23 1.99 -4.35 -6.60
C GLU A 23 2.47 -3.53 -5.41
N ARG A 24 1.66 -3.43 -4.34
CA ARG A 24 2.05 -2.81 -3.07
C ARG A 24 3.29 -3.46 -2.47
N VAL A 25 3.30 -4.80 -2.35
CA VAL A 25 4.44 -5.54 -1.77
C VAL A 25 5.72 -5.32 -2.60
N ASN A 26 5.60 -5.32 -3.92
CA ASN A 26 6.74 -5.05 -4.81
C ASN A 26 7.24 -3.61 -4.68
N ARG A 27 6.33 -2.63 -4.56
CA ARG A 27 6.67 -1.22 -4.36
C ARG A 27 7.37 -1.00 -3.01
N ASP A 28 6.98 -1.69 -1.96
CA ASP A 28 7.65 -1.61 -0.65
C ASP A 28 9.11 -2.09 -0.70
N GLU A 29 9.39 -3.13 -1.49
CA GLU A 29 10.76 -3.61 -1.72
C GLU A 29 11.58 -2.58 -2.53
N ILE A 30 11.00 -2.02 -3.60
CA ILE A 30 11.65 -0.98 -4.41
C ILE A 30 11.94 0.27 -3.56
N ILE A 31 10.99 0.70 -2.72
CA ILE A 31 11.18 1.81 -1.79
C ILE A 31 12.37 1.52 -0.86
N ARG A 32 12.42 0.33 -0.26
CA ARG A 32 13.54 -0.07 0.61
C ARG A 32 14.89 -0.01 -0.10
N GLN A 33 14.96 -0.51 -1.34
CA GLN A 33 16.17 -0.48 -2.15
C GLN A 33 16.59 0.96 -2.49
N ARG A 34 15.64 1.81 -2.92
CA ARG A 34 15.92 3.22 -3.23
C ARG A 34 16.38 4.00 -2.00
N ILE A 35 15.80 3.76 -0.83
CA ILE A 35 16.22 4.38 0.43
C ILE A 35 17.63 3.91 0.82
N ALA A 36 17.94 2.63 0.67
CA ALA A 36 19.26 2.08 0.98
C ALA A 36 20.37 2.65 0.07
N ALA A 37 20.02 3.09 -1.14
CA ALA A 37 20.93 3.74 -2.08
C ALA A 37 21.17 5.23 -1.79
N LEU A 38 20.40 5.85 -0.88
CA LEU A 38 20.61 7.26 -0.52
C LEU A 38 21.85 7.42 0.35
N GLU A 39 22.60 8.48 0.08
CA GLU A 39 23.72 8.90 0.93
C GLU A 39 23.18 9.43 2.26
N GLN A 40 23.65 8.85 3.36
CA GLN A 40 23.25 9.32 4.68
C GLN A 40 23.92 10.66 4.99
N PRO A 41 23.16 11.67 5.44
CA PRO A 41 23.73 12.97 5.75
C PRO A 41 24.64 12.89 6.98
N ALA A 42 25.78 13.57 6.95
CA ALA A 42 26.63 13.73 8.12
C ALA A 42 25.89 14.48 9.23
N GLU A 43 26.17 14.15 10.50
CA GLU A 43 25.40 14.67 11.65
C GLU A 43 25.28 16.19 11.66
N ASN A 44 26.27 16.96 11.19
CA ASN A 44 26.30 18.42 11.22
C ASN A 44 25.99 19.10 9.86
N ASP A 45 25.58 18.36 8.85
CA ASP A 45 25.35 18.90 7.50
C ASP A 45 23.85 19.12 7.23
N ALA A 46 23.36 20.31 7.61
CA ALA A 46 21.96 20.68 7.41
C ALA A 46 21.52 20.68 5.92
N PRO A 47 22.31 21.20 4.97
CA PRO A 47 22.01 21.06 3.54
C PRO A 47 21.95 19.62 3.02
N ALA A 48 22.85 18.74 3.43
CA ALA A 48 22.79 17.32 3.07
C ALA A 48 21.54 16.65 3.66
N LEU A 49 21.20 16.98 4.90
CA LEU A 49 20.02 16.46 5.56
C LEU A 49 18.71 16.92 4.90
N GLN A 50 18.66 18.16 4.41
CA GLN A 50 17.51 18.64 3.65
C GLN A 50 17.36 17.88 2.32
N ARG A 51 18.46 17.68 1.57
CA ARG A 51 18.44 16.89 0.33
C ARG A 51 17.99 15.45 0.56
N TYR A 52 18.52 14.81 1.60
CA TYR A 52 18.11 13.45 2.00
C TYR A 52 16.61 13.36 2.25
N VAL A 53 16.03 14.34 2.96
CA VAL A 53 14.60 14.44 3.23
C VAL A 53 13.76 14.62 1.95
N ASP A 54 14.23 15.46 1.03
CA ASP A 54 13.54 15.72 -0.24
C ASP A 54 13.56 14.47 -1.13
N ASP A 55 14.70 13.78 -1.22
CA ASP A 55 14.86 12.53 -1.97
C ASP A 55 13.96 11.42 -1.42
N LEU A 56 13.89 11.29 -0.09
CA LEU A 56 12.98 10.34 0.54
C LEU A 56 11.52 10.65 0.21
N THR A 57 11.12 11.92 0.27
CA THR A 57 9.75 12.36 -0.05
C THR A 57 9.40 12.03 -1.50
N ALA A 58 10.34 12.26 -2.43
CA ALA A 58 10.18 11.92 -3.84
C ALA A 58 10.03 10.41 -4.04
N ILE A 59 10.88 9.59 -3.42
CA ILE A 59 10.81 8.11 -3.48
C ILE A 59 9.42 7.63 -3.09
N TYR A 60 8.88 8.07 -1.95
CA TYR A 60 7.56 7.65 -1.49
C TYR A 60 6.43 8.13 -2.42
N THR A 61 6.48 9.38 -2.86
CA THR A 61 5.43 9.97 -3.72
C THR A 61 5.37 9.26 -5.08
N GLU A 62 6.51 9.02 -5.71
CA GLU A 62 6.61 8.30 -6.98
C GLU A 62 6.21 6.83 -6.83
N SER A 63 6.73 6.17 -5.79
CA SER A 63 6.60 4.72 -5.65
C SER A 63 5.21 4.29 -5.17
N LEU A 64 4.43 5.18 -4.56
CA LEU A 64 3.08 4.87 -4.08
C LEU A 64 1.96 5.49 -4.94
N GLY A 65 2.31 6.30 -5.94
CA GLY A 65 1.37 7.08 -6.74
C GLY A 65 0.11 6.31 -7.15
N GLY A 66 -1.05 6.79 -6.68
CA GLY A 66 -2.39 6.29 -6.98
C GLY A 66 -2.70 4.84 -6.55
N LEU A 67 -1.78 4.15 -5.88
CA LEU A 67 -1.94 2.74 -5.51
C LEU A 67 -3.09 2.53 -4.53
N TYR A 68 -3.10 3.30 -3.44
CA TYR A 68 -4.13 3.18 -2.40
C TYR A 68 -5.51 3.62 -2.91
N ASP A 69 -5.56 4.58 -3.83
CA ASP A 69 -6.81 5.00 -4.48
C ASP A 69 -7.37 3.89 -5.37
N ARG A 70 -6.50 3.18 -6.12
CA ARG A 70 -6.89 2.00 -6.91
C ARG A 70 -7.42 0.87 -6.02
N ILE A 71 -6.74 0.55 -4.92
CA ILE A 71 -7.20 -0.46 -3.95
C ILE A 71 -8.60 -0.09 -3.42
N ALA A 72 -8.79 1.17 -3.01
CA ALA A 72 -10.08 1.65 -2.54
C ALA A 72 -11.17 1.61 -3.63
N SER A 73 -10.82 1.96 -4.87
CA SER A 73 -11.75 1.96 -6.00
C SER A 73 -12.20 0.55 -6.36
N TYR A 74 -11.27 -0.41 -6.49
CA TYR A 74 -11.61 -1.79 -6.79
C TYR A 74 -12.42 -2.42 -5.66
N GLY A 75 -12.03 -2.20 -4.41
CA GLY A 75 -12.76 -2.73 -3.26
C GLY A 75 -14.20 -2.21 -3.17
N ARG A 76 -14.43 -0.90 -3.36
CA ARG A 76 -15.80 -0.34 -3.42
C ARG A 76 -16.62 -0.96 -4.55
N THR A 77 -16.01 -1.17 -5.71
CA THR A 77 -16.69 -1.76 -6.87
C THR A 77 -17.09 -3.20 -6.57
N ILE A 78 -16.21 -4.00 -5.99
CA ILE A 78 -16.53 -5.38 -5.55
C ILE A 78 -17.71 -5.37 -4.56
N CYS A 79 -17.66 -4.52 -3.53
CA CYS A 79 -18.75 -4.42 -2.55
C CYS A 79 -20.09 -3.93 -3.14
N SER A 80 -20.09 -3.35 -4.34
CA SER A 80 -21.33 -2.97 -5.05
C SER A 80 -21.84 -4.04 -6.01
N LEU A 81 -21.01 -5.02 -6.36
CA LEU A 81 -21.33 -6.07 -7.33
C LEU A 81 -21.83 -7.37 -6.68
N THR A 82 -21.73 -7.50 -5.35
CA THR A 82 -22.16 -8.68 -4.61
C THR A 82 -22.55 -8.33 -3.17
N ASP A 83 -23.59 -9.01 -2.67
CA ASP A 83 -24.02 -8.95 -1.26
C ASP A 83 -23.38 -10.07 -0.40
N GLU A 84 -22.49 -10.88 -0.99
CA GLU A 84 -21.83 -11.97 -0.27
C GLU A 84 -20.92 -11.43 0.83
N THR A 85 -21.39 -11.58 2.07
CA THR A 85 -20.71 -11.08 3.28
C THR A 85 -19.28 -11.60 3.38
N GLU A 86 -19.04 -12.85 2.97
CA GLU A 86 -17.71 -13.46 2.96
C GLU A 86 -16.69 -12.68 2.10
N ILE A 87 -17.12 -12.06 1.00
CA ILE A 87 -16.27 -11.24 0.14
C ILE A 87 -16.24 -9.81 0.65
N THR A 88 -17.42 -9.23 0.87
CA THR A 88 -17.54 -7.80 1.19
C THR A 88 -16.87 -7.46 2.51
N GLU A 89 -16.90 -8.35 3.51
CA GLU A 89 -16.16 -8.17 4.76
C GLU A 89 -14.65 -8.23 4.56
N ARG A 90 -14.16 -9.21 3.79
CA ARG A 90 -12.71 -9.36 3.52
C ARG A 90 -12.17 -8.17 2.75
N VAL A 91 -12.84 -7.78 1.68
CA VAL A 91 -12.48 -6.61 0.86
C VAL A 91 -12.52 -5.32 1.68
N SER A 92 -13.54 -5.15 2.53
CA SER A 92 -13.62 -3.99 3.43
C SER A 92 -12.45 -3.94 4.43
N LYS A 93 -12.06 -5.09 4.99
CA LYS A 93 -10.88 -5.19 5.87
C LYS A 93 -9.60 -4.84 5.13
N MET A 94 -9.40 -5.36 3.91
CA MET A 94 -8.24 -5.03 3.07
C MET A 94 -8.16 -3.52 2.79
N MET A 95 -9.28 -2.90 2.39
CA MET A 95 -9.34 -1.45 2.15
C MET A 95 -9.03 -0.65 3.41
N ALA A 96 -9.55 -1.05 4.57
CA ALA A 96 -9.29 -0.37 5.83
C ALA A 96 -7.81 -0.42 6.21
N LEU A 97 -7.16 -1.58 6.06
CA LEU A 97 -5.73 -1.75 6.31
C LEU A 97 -4.89 -0.87 5.36
N ALA A 98 -5.21 -0.88 4.06
CA ALA A 98 -4.56 -0.04 3.06
C ALA A 98 -4.75 1.47 3.33
N ALA A 99 -5.93 1.88 3.79
CA ALA A 99 -6.24 3.27 4.12
C ALA A 99 -5.52 3.75 5.40
N VAL A 100 -5.33 2.88 6.40
CA VAL A 100 -4.50 3.20 7.58
C VAL A 100 -3.07 3.44 7.15
N GLU A 101 -2.50 2.54 6.35
CA GLU A 101 -1.12 2.67 5.87
C GLU A 101 -0.91 3.94 5.04
N SER A 102 -1.81 4.23 4.10
CA SER A 102 -1.79 5.48 3.32
C SER A 102 -1.79 6.71 4.23
N ARG A 103 -2.63 6.73 5.27
CA ARG A 103 -2.66 7.83 6.26
C ARG A 103 -1.37 7.95 7.05
N ASP A 104 -0.78 6.83 7.46
CA ASP A 104 0.48 6.81 8.20
C ASP A 104 1.61 7.41 7.34
N ILE A 105 1.70 7.00 6.07
CA ILE A 105 2.67 7.52 5.11
C ILE A 105 2.47 9.02 4.89
N VAL A 106 1.24 9.48 4.64
CA VAL A 106 0.94 10.91 4.46
C VAL A 106 1.27 11.72 5.71
N LYS A 107 0.96 11.21 6.91
CA LYS A 107 1.28 11.87 8.18
C LYS A 107 2.78 12.02 8.36
N LEU A 108 3.53 11.00 7.97
CA LEU A 108 4.98 10.97 8.06
C LEU A 108 5.61 11.91 7.02
N LEU A 109 5.14 11.94 5.77
CA LEU A 109 5.58 12.93 4.77
C LEU A 109 5.27 14.37 5.23
N LYS A 110 4.10 14.62 5.81
CA LYS A 110 3.73 15.94 6.35
C LYS A 110 4.58 16.35 7.55
N SER A 111 4.94 15.42 8.44
CA SER A 111 5.78 15.74 9.60
C SER A 111 7.17 16.18 9.18
N VAL A 112 7.70 15.61 8.09
CA VAL A 112 8.96 16.04 7.49
C VAL A 112 8.91 17.44 6.94
N VAL A 113 7.95 17.75 6.07
CA VAL A 113 7.79 19.08 5.48
C VAL A 113 7.66 20.15 6.57
N ASN A 114 6.86 19.88 7.61
CA ASN A 114 6.66 20.80 8.72
C ASN A 114 7.91 21.00 9.58
N ALA A 115 8.77 20.01 9.69
CA ALA A 115 9.94 20.05 10.55
C ALA A 115 11.19 20.60 9.83
N THR A 116 11.30 20.41 8.52
CA THR A 116 12.17 21.20 7.63
C THR A 116 11.94 22.70 7.83
N ASN A 117 10.67 23.12 7.87
CA ASN A 117 10.30 24.53 8.10
C ASN A 117 10.68 25.06 9.49
N ARG A 118 10.93 24.17 10.48
CA ARG A 118 11.27 24.55 11.87
C ARG A 118 12.76 24.46 12.19
N LYS A 119 13.64 24.23 11.20
CA LYS A 119 15.11 24.08 11.34
C LYS A 119 15.58 22.98 12.31
N ASN A 120 14.69 22.09 12.76
CA ASN A 120 15.04 21.06 13.75
C ASN A 120 15.34 19.70 13.08
N LEU A 121 16.16 19.75 12.03
CA LEU A 121 16.32 18.71 11.02
C LEU A 121 16.82 17.36 11.57
N ARG A 122 17.66 17.34 12.62
CA ARG A 122 18.21 16.10 13.20
C ARG A 122 17.15 15.18 13.80
N THR A 123 16.20 15.75 14.54
CA THR A 123 15.08 14.97 15.10
C THR A 123 14.18 14.43 13.99
N VAL A 124 14.14 15.11 12.83
CA VAL A 124 13.36 14.69 11.64
C VAL A 124 13.97 13.46 10.99
N ALA A 125 15.28 13.46 10.73
CA ALA A 125 15.97 12.30 10.16
C ALA A 125 15.78 11.06 11.06
N ALA A 126 15.95 11.22 12.37
CA ALA A 126 15.79 10.13 13.32
C ALA A 126 14.34 9.59 13.36
N VAL A 127 13.32 10.47 13.40
CA VAL A 127 11.90 10.08 13.39
C VAL A 127 11.48 9.48 12.04
N PHE A 128 12.06 9.95 10.93
CA PHE A 128 11.76 9.47 9.60
C PHE A 128 12.36 8.10 9.34
N VAL A 129 13.66 7.93 9.64
CA VAL A 129 14.35 6.65 9.53
C VAL A 129 13.72 5.64 10.48
N ALA A 130 13.46 6.00 11.74
CA ALA A 130 12.75 5.12 12.67
C ALA A 130 11.33 4.81 12.19
N GLY A 131 10.57 5.82 11.78
CA GLY A 131 9.18 5.68 11.31
C GLY A 131 9.04 4.77 10.10
N PHE A 132 10.01 4.75 9.18
CA PHE A 132 9.96 3.85 8.03
C PHE A 132 10.65 2.50 8.24
N THR A 133 11.72 2.44 9.04
CA THR A 133 12.38 1.15 9.37
C THR A 133 11.58 0.31 10.36
N THR A 134 10.80 0.94 11.25
CA THR A 134 9.93 0.25 12.23
C THR A 134 8.43 0.38 11.95
N GLY A 135 7.94 1.45 11.33
CA GLY A 135 6.50 1.67 11.10
C GLY A 135 5.91 0.93 9.88
N LEU A 136 6.73 0.59 8.88
CA LEU A 136 6.34 -0.37 7.83
C LEU A 136 6.43 -1.82 8.35
N LYS A 137 7.12 -2.07 9.47
CA LYS A 137 7.13 -3.36 10.18
C LYS A 137 5.94 -3.54 11.12
N SER A 138 4.75 -3.15 10.72
CA SER A 138 3.56 -3.79 11.27
C SER A 138 3.43 -5.20 10.67
N VAL A 139 4.34 -6.10 11.06
CA VAL A 139 4.25 -7.53 10.78
C VAL A 139 2.81 -8.06 10.93
N PRO A 140 2.02 -7.68 11.97
CA PRO A 140 0.63 -8.13 12.05
C PRO A 140 -0.28 -7.62 10.92
N ARG A 141 -0.09 -6.40 10.38
CA ARG A 141 -0.93 -5.88 9.28
C ARG A 141 -0.60 -6.56 7.96
N GLN A 142 0.69 -6.81 7.70
CA GLN A 142 1.11 -7.52 6.49
C GLN A 142 0.63 -8.97 6.51
N THR A 143 0.82 -9.69 7.63
CA THR A 143 0.31 -11.05 7.77
C THR A 143 -1.22 -11.12 7.64
N GLN A 144 -1.96 -10.13 8.17
CA GLN A 144 -3.41 -10.05 7.97
C GLN A 144 -3.79 -9.81 6.51
N LEU A 145 -3.11 -8.90 5.81
CA LEU A 145 -3.35 -8.66 4.38
C LEU A 145 -3.00 -9.88 3.53
N ASP A 146 -1.91 -10.58 3.84
CA ASP A 146 -1.48 -11.79 3.14
C ASP A 146 -2.51 -12.90 3.31
N GLN A 147 -3.01 -13.13 4.54
CA GLN A 147 -4.06 -14.10 4.81
C GLN A 147 -5.34 -13.75 4.05
N LEU A 148 -5.79 -12.49 4.12
CA LEU A 148 -6.98 -12.04 3.39
C LEU A 148 -6.80 -12.21 1.87
N THR A 149 -5.60 -11.96 1.35
CA THR A 149 -5.26 -12.10 -0.08
C THR A 149 -5.32 -13.57 -0.51
N LEU A 150 -4.79 -14.48 0.31
CA LEU A 150 -4.89 -15.93 0.09
C LEU A 150 -6.34 -16.40 0.12
N ASP A 151 -7.11 -16.01 1.13
CA ASP A 151 -8.52 -16.38 1.26
C ASP A 151 -9.35 -15.90 0.05
N LEU A 152 -9.14 -14.65 -0.39
CA LEU A 152 -9.85 -14.08 -1.53
C LEU A 152 -9.40 -14.72 -2.86
N SER A 153 -8.13 -15.10 -2.98
CA SER A 153 -7.62 -15.85 -4.14
C SER A 153 -8.21 -17.25 -4.20
N ALA A 154 -8.28 -17.96 -3.05
CA ALA A 154 -8.90 -19.28 -2.96
C ALA A 154 -10.39 -19.22 -3.32
N TYR A 155 -11.11 -18.20 -2.84
CA TYR A 155 -12.50 -17.95 -3.23
C TYR A 155 -12.64 -17.74 -4.74
N CYS A 156 -11.75 -16.96 -5.37
CA CYS A 156 -11.81 -16.76 -6.82
C CYS A 156 -11.62 -18.06 -7.59
N LEU A 157 -10.71 -18.92 -7.15
CA LEU A 157 -10.44 -20.21 -7.80
C LEU A 157 -11.61 -21.19 -7.67
N THR A 158 -12.40 -21.10 -6.59
CA THR A 158 -13.57 -21.97 -6.41
C THR A 158 -14.80 -21.46 -7.16
N ARG A 159 -15.02 -20.15 -7.19
CA ARG A 159 -16.20 -19.54 -7.84
C ARG A 159 -16.01 -19.31 -9.34
N PHE A 160 -14.81 -18.94 -9.76
CA PHE A 160 -14.46 -18.66 -11.15
C PHE A 160 -13.35 -19.62 -11.57
N PRO A 161 -13.64 -20.93 -11.69
CA PRO A 161 -12.64 -21.90 -12.07
C PRO A 161 -12.05 -21.51 -13.44
N PRO A 162 -10.73 -21.65 -13.64
CA PRO A 162 -10.15 -21.45 -14.95
C PRO A 162 -10.83 -22.40 -15.94
N PRO A 163 -11.06 -21.97 -17.20
CA PRO A 163 -11.66 -22.85 -18.18
C PRO A 163 -10.82 -24.13 -18.27
N ASP A 164 -11.46 -25.28 -18.07
CA ASP A 164 -10.81 -26.57 -18.26
C ASP A 164 -10.17 -26.56 -19.65
N PHE A 165 -8.85 -26.75 -19.72
CA PHE A 165 -8.16 -26.94 -20.98
C PHE A 165 -8.64 -28.29 -21.56
N CYS A 166 -9.71 -28.24 -22.35
CA CYS A 166 -10.13 -29.30 -23.27
C CYS A 166 -9.60 -28.99 -24.67
#